data_AF-A0A2V3HZQ7-F1
#
_entry.id   AF-A0A2V3HZQ7-F1
#
_cell.length_a   1.000
_cell.length_b   1.000
_cell.length_c   1.000
_cell.angle_alpha   90.00
_cell.angle_beta   90.00
_cell.angle_gamma   90.00
#
_symmetry.space_group_name_H-M   'P 1'
#
loop_
_entity.id
_entity.type
_entity.pdbx_description
1 polymer ?
#
loop_
_entity_poly.entity_id
_entity_poly.type
_entity_poly.pdbx_seq_one_letter_code
_entity_poly.pdbx_strand_id
1 'polypeptide(L)'
;MADEDRRSDDISIEELREQVVFMLGVIVVLLGGEFVYRWLTDPTDSLSWIQIADAWIWYSLHSMLFGSGSVAVVESTYGLPTVLEFNHPTFEQRIWLEVTDECVGVHEVVFVSLLIAISPGVPRSLKVRGIIAMAVALQMINMARLLVLYPLAVTGCQADPGAYGCEDPMWSFHEFMLRFGFMLLIILGWLIWFVVSDGAGHLRRHQRRMEKRGPVQRRLAVRESLSSRSKAALAVGLLLAAVGMYTLAFDDEARQHKLEAEGCEDVISAACGRELHEWDDISGIALRQLLLGASLVGIATVRLEVEAVDTDASTSEEE
;
A
#
# COMPACT_ATOMS: atom_id res chain seq x y z
N MET A 1 -18.53 -31.59 -50.51
CA MET A 1 -17.17 -32.10 -50.24
C MET A 1 -16.25 -30.90 -50.29
N ALA A 2 -15.83 -30.42 -49.11
CA ALA A 2 -14.87 -29.35 -48.81
C ALA A 2 -15.14 -28.01 -49.51
N ASP A 3 -15.52 -26.93 -48.83
CA ASP A 3 -14.69 -26.28 -47.82
C ASP A 3 -15.60 -25.51 -46.85
N GLU A 4 -15.99 -26.20 -45.79
CA GLU A 4 -16.78 -25.71 -44.66
C GLU A 4 -15.86 -25.80 -43.44
N ASP A 5 -14.74 -25.06 -43.45
CA ASP A 5 -13.80 -25.06 -42.32
C ASP A 5 -12.91 -23.82 -42.31
N ARG A 6 -13.45 -22.65 -41.91
CA ARG A 6 -12.63 -21.50 -41.46
C ARG A 6 -13.36 -20.30 -40.83
N ARG A 7 -14.44 -20.51 -40.08
CA ARG A 7 -15.11 -19.41 -39.36
C ARG A 7 -15.43 -19.79 -37.92
N SER A 8 -14.41 -20.15 -37.14
CA SER A 8 -14.57 -20.62 -35.76
C SER A 8 -13.65 -19.94 -34.74
N ASP A 9 -13.24 -18.67 -34.93
CA ASP A 9 -12.36 -18.01 -33.94
C ASP A 9 -12.51 -16.48 -33.84
N ASP A 10 -13.64 -15.91 -34.28
CA ASP A 10 -13.89 -14.48 -34.06
C ASP A 10 -14.54 -14.27 -32.69
N ILE A 11 -13.72 -13.86 -31.71
CA ILE A 11 -14.16 -13.44 -30.36
C ILE A 11 -15.22 -12.35 -30.53
N SER A 12 -16.39 -12.51 -29.92
CA SER A 12 -17.47 -11.53 -30.09
C SER A 12 -17.06 -10.17 -29.49
N ILE A 13 -17.45 -9.07 -30.14
CA ILE A 13 -17.10 -7.70 -29.68
C ILE A 13 -17.52 -7.46 -28.24
N GLU A 14 -18.60 -8.11 -27.78
CA GLU A 14 -19.10 -8.03 -26.41
C GLU A 14 -18.17 -8.75 -25.42
N GLU A 15 -17.66 -9.91 -25.82
CA GLU A 15 -16.71 -10.73 -25.04
C GLU A 15 -15.32 -10.08 -25.00
N LEU A 16 -14.89 -9.46 -26.11
CA LEU A 16 -13.71 -8.61 -26.16
C LEU A 16 -13.86 -7.38 -25.25
N ARG A 17 -15.05 -6.76 -25.21
CA ARG A 17 -15.34 -5.63 -24.33
C ARG A 17 -15.27 -6.03 -22.86
N GLU A 18 -15.84 -7.17 -22.48
CA GLU A 18 -15.73 -7.68 -21.11
C GLU A 18 -14.29 -8.00 -20.71
N GLN A 19 -13.51 -8.63 -21.59
CA GLN A 19 -12.09 -8.88 -21.33
C GLN A 19 -11.27 -7.59 -21.18
N VAL A 20 -11.50 -6.59 -22.04
CA VAL A 20 -10.83 -5.29 -21.96
C VAL A 20 -11.21 -4.55 -20.68
N VAL A 21 -12.50 -4.53 -20.30
CA VAL A 21 -12.96 -3.90 -19.07
C VAL A 21 -12.37 -4.58 -17.84
N PHE A 22 -12.29 -5.92 -17.82
CA PHE A 22 -11.65 -6.66 -16.75
C PHE A 22 -10.17 -6.31 -16.62
N MET A 23 -9.44 -6.32 -17.75
CA MET A 23 -8.00 -6.02 -17.78
C MET A 23 -7.71 -4.58 -17.36
N LEU A 24 -8.49 -3.61 -17.85
CA LEU A 24 -8.40 -2.21 -17.45
C LEU A 24 -8.72 -2.03 -15.96
N GLY A 25 -9.70 -2.78 -15.45
CA GLY A 25 -10.03 -2.82 -14.03
C GLY A 25 -8.85 -3.26 -13.16
N VAL A 26 -8.13 -4.31 -13.58
CA VAL A 26 -6.90 -4.74 -12.90
C VAL A 26 -5.85 -3.63 -12.93
N ILE A 27 -5.60 -3.01 -14.08
CA ILE A 27 -4.62 -1.92 -14.22
C ILE A 27 -4.96 -0.74 -13.30
N VAL A 28 -6.23 -0.33 -13.25
CA VAL A 28 -6.70 0.76 -12.37
C VAL A 28 -6.48 0.41 -10.90
N VAL A 29 -6.67 -0.86 -10.52
CA VAL A 29 -6.40 -1.33 -9.16
C VAL A 29 -4.90 -1.32 -8.86
N LEU A 30 -4.06 -1.77 -9.79
CA LEU A 30 -2.60 -1.71 -9.62
C LEU A 30 -2.11 -0.27 -9.46
N LEU A 31 -2.53 0.64 -10.35
CA LEU A 31 -2.19 2.06 -10.30
C LEU A 31 -2.74 2.74 -9.05
N GLY A 32 -3.97 2.40 -8.64
CA GLY A 32 -4.56 2.89 -7.41
C GLY A 32 -3.81 2.41 -6.17
N GLY A 33 -3.36 1.15 -6.17
CA GLY A 33 -2.53 0.58 -5.10
C GLY A 33 -1.19 1.29 -4.99
N GLU A 34 -0.49 1.48 -6.11
CA GLU A 34 0.78 2.22 -6.16
C GLU A 34 0.62 3.67 -5.73
N PHE A 35 -0.44 4.34 -6.17
CA PHE A 35 -0.75 5.70 -5.75
C PHE A 35 -0.99 5.79 -4.23
N VAL A 36 -1.80 4.88 -3.67
CA VAL A 36 -2.06 4.84 -2.23
C VAL A 36 -0.79 4.51 -1.45
N TYR A 37 0.04 3.58 -1.95
CA TYR A 37 1.31 3.23 -1.34
C TYR A 37 2.25 4.43 -1.30
N ARG A 38 2.53 5.09 -2.44
CA ARG A 38 3.38 6.29 -2.47
C ARG A 38 2.82 7.41 -1.62
N TRP A 39 1.50 7.59 -1.66
CA TRP A 39 0.82 8.56 -0.80
C TRP A 39 0.88 8.20 0.69
N LEU A 40 1.20 6.96 1.06
CA LEU A 40 1.47 6.56 2.45
C LEU A 40 2.95 6.63 2.80
N THR A 41 3.87 6.38 1.87
CA THR A 41 5.32 6.19 2.12
C THR A 41 6.23 7.36 1.76
N ASP A 42 5.76 8.36 1.00
CA ASP A 42 6.49 9.58 0.61
C ASP A 42 6.02 10.87 1.31
N PRO A 43 6.72 11.40 2.33
CA PRO A 43 8.17 11.34 2.56
C PRO A 43 8.62 10.05 3.26
N THR A 44 9.88 9.65 3.06
CA THR A 44 10.46 8.38 3.55
C THR A 44 10.30 8.16 5.06
N ASP A 45 10.18 9.23 5.86
CA ASP A 45 9.98 9.17 7.31
C ASP A 45 8.53 9.07 7.76
N SER A 46 7.56 9.12 6.83
CA SER A 46 6.13 9.07 7.14
C SER A 46 5.70 7.80 7.90
N LEU A 47 6.45 6.71 7.76
CA LEU A 47 6.25 5.45 8.48
C LEU A 47 7.47 5.04 9.32
N SER A 48 8.35 5.99 9.64
CA SER A 48 9.56 5.79 10.46
C SER A 48 9.26 5.09 11.79
N TRP A 49 8.13 5.41 12.44
CA TRP A 49 7.71 4.76 13.68
C TRP A 49 7.46 3.25 13.52
N ILE A 50 6.94 2.81 12.36
CA ILE A 50 6.75 1.38 12.10
C ILE A 50 8.10 0.72 11.79
N GLN A 51 8.95 1.38 11.01
CA GLN A 51 10.30 0.87 10.69
C GLN A 51 11.14 0.70 11.96
N ILE A 52 11.12 1.67 12.87
CA ILE A 52 11.79 1.58 14.18
C ILE A 52 11.20 0.43 15.00
N ALA A 53 9.88 0.30 15.05
CA ALA A 53 9.23 -0.79 15.77
C ALA A 53 9.62 -2.17 15.19
N ASP A 54 9.65 -2.30 13.87
CA ASP A 54 10.01 -3.54 13.20
C ASP A 54 11.50 -3.87 13.39
N ALA A 55 12.39 -2.88 13.31
CA ALA A 55 13.81 -3.02 13.63
C ALA A 55 14.01 -3.53 15.06
N TRP A 56 13.26 -2.98 16.03
CA TRP A 56 13.29 -3.44 17.42
C TRP A 56 12.77 -4.87 17.60
N ILE A 57 11.65 -5.21 16.95
CA ILE A 57 11.09 -6.57 17.00
C ILE A 57 12.08 -7.55 16.39
N TRP A 58 12.65 -7.22 15.23
CA TRP A 58 13.63 -8.04 14.55
C TRP A 58 14.89 -8.23 15.40
N TYR A 59 15.47 -7.15 15.93
CA TYR A 59 16.61 -7.23 16.85
C TYR A 59 16.32 -8.13 18.06
N SER A 60 15.14 -7.98 18.68
CA SER A 60 14.77 -8.74 19.87
C SER A 60 14.64 -10.24 19.57
N LEU A 61 13.95 -10.58 18.49
CA LEU A 61 13.78 -11.97 18.05
C LEU A 61 15.11 -12.58 17.59
N HIS A 62 15.92 -11.83 16.85
CA HIS A 62 17.23 -12.26 16.39
C HIS A 62 18.17 -12.53 17.57
N SER A 63 18.25 -11.59 18.52
CA SER A 63 19.06 -11.76 19.74
C SER A 63 18.61 -12.96 20.57
N MET A 64 17.31 -13.24 20.61
CA MET A 64 16.76 -14.40 21.30
C MET A 64 17.13 -15.73 20.62
N LEU A 65 17.17 -15.76 19.28
CA LEU A 65 17.42 -16.98 18.50
C LEU A 65 18.91 -17.27 18.28
N PHE A 66 19.71 -16.24 18.01
CA PHE A 66 21.11 -16.36 17.58
C PHE A 66 22.12 -15.75 18.56
N GLY A 67 21.63 -15.16 19.66
CA GLY A 67 22.45 -14.57 20.73
C GLY A 67 22.69 -13.07 20.55
N SER A 68 22.84 -12.34 21.65
CA SER A 68 22.96 -10.88 21.64
C SER A 68 24.23 -10.32 20.99
N GLY A 69 25.27 -11.14 20.81
CA GLY A 69 26.50 -10.73 20.12
C GLY A 69 26.45 -10.84 18.60
N SER A 70 25.38 -11.43 18.06
CA SER A 70 25.20 -11.69 16.62
C SER A 70 24.61 -10.51 15.86
N VAL A 71 24.03 -9.53 16.57
CA VAL A 71 23.37 -8.37 15.96
C VAL A 71 23.51 -7.13 16.83
N ALA A 72 23.63 -5.98 16.20
CA ALA A 72 23.52 -4.67 16.83
C ALA A 72 22.54 -3.79 16.05
N VAL A 73 21.91 -2.83 16.72
CA VAL A 73 21.12 -1.78 16.06
C VAL A 73 22.01 -0.55 15.95
N VAL A 74 22.10 0.01 14.74
CA VAL A 74 22.86 1.21 14.44
C VAL A 74 21.95 2.25 13.78
N GLU A 75 22.39 3.50 13.81
CA GLU A 75 21.67 4.59 13.18
C GLU A 75 21.83 4.52 11.65
N SER A 76 20.74 4.77 10.92
CA SER A 76 20.76 4.95 9.49
C SER A 76 21.47 6.24 9.10
N THR A 77 21.66 6.45 7.80
CA THR A 77 22.15 7.71 7.24
C THR A 77 21.32 8.92 7.70
N TYR A 78 20.07 8.68 8.10
CA TYR A 78 19.08 9.67 8.54
C TYR A 78 19.02 9.85 10.06
N GLY A 79 19.88 9.15 10.83
CA GLY A 79 19.93 9.26 12.29
C GLY A 79 18.83 8.48 13.02
N LEU A 80 18.08 7.62 12.33
CA LEU A 80 17.06 6.77 12.93
C LEU A 80 17.61 5.37 13.23
N PRO A 81 17.23 4.71 14.34
CA PRO A 81 17.72 3.38 14.70
C PRO A 81 17.00 2.29 13.90
N THR A 82 17.21 2.28 12.58
CA THR A 82 16.54 1.37 11.63
C THR A 82 17.51 0.40 10.95
N VAL A 83 18.80 0.44 11.26
CA VAL A 83 19.79 -0.45 10.64
C VAL A 83 20.19 -1.56 11.61
N LEU A 84 20.15 -2.80 11.13
CA LEU A 84 20.70 -3.95 11.85
C LEU A 84 22.06 -4.32 11.27
N GLU A 85 23.03 -4.45 12.17
CA GLU A 85 24.39 -4.87 11.86
C GLU A 85 24.57 -6.31 12.30
N PHE A 86 24.75 -7.23 11.35
CA PHE A 86 25.04 -8.64 11.62
C PHE A 86 26.51 -8.88 11.85
N ASN A 87 26.79 -9.70 12.86
CA ASN A 87 28.13 -10.05 13.28
C ASN A 87 28.26 -11.58 13.41
N HIS A 88 29.31 -12.11 12.78
CA HIS A 88 29.71 -13.50 12.93
C HIS A 88 31.21 -13.65 12.59
N PRO A 89 31.96 -14.54 13.27
CA PRO A 89 33.40 -14.69 13.03
C PRO A 89 33.80 -15.11 11.61
N THR A 90 32.86 -15.64 10.82
CA THR A 90 33.11 -16.07 9.43
C THR A 90 32.91 -14.96 8.41
N PHE A 91 32.35 -13.83 8.81
CA PHE A 91 32.14 -12.69 7.91
C PHE A 91 33.46 -11.93 7.73
N GLU A 92 33.80 -11.58 6.49
CA GLU A 92 34.94 -10.70 6.20
C GLU A 92 34.70 -9.29 6.76
N GLN A 93 33.47 -8.81 6.63
CA GLN A 93 32.99 -7.52 7.14
C GLN A 93 31.62 -7.70 7.79
N ARG A 94 31.26 -6.78 8.68
CA ARG A 94 29.89 -6.70 9.22
C ARG A 94 28.91 -6.47 8.07
N ILE A 95 27.75 -7.12 8.14
CA ILE A 95 26.69 -6.98 7.13
C ILE A 95 25.64 -6.01 7.67
N TRP A 96 25.24 -5.03 6.87
CA TRP A 96 24.37 -3.94 7.29
C TRP A 96 23.06 -4.05 6.52
N LEU A 97 21.93 -4.07 7.23
CA LEU A 97 20.60 -4.19 6.67
C LEU A 97 19.72 -3.08 7.22
N GLU A 98 19.34 -2.14 6.36
CA GLU A 98 18.42 -1.05 6.70
C GLU A 98 16.97 -1.53 6.57
N VAL A 99 16.16 -1.23 7.59
CA VAL A 99 14.72 -1.50 7.60
C VAL A 99 14.01 -0.37 6.86
N THR A 100 13.59 -0.65 5.62
CA THR A 100 12.79 0.26 4.80
C THR A 100 11.28 -0.04 4.91
N ASP A 101 10.45 0.73 4.22
CA ASP A 101 9.01 0.48 4.09
C ASP A 101 8.67 -0.83 3.36
N GLU A 102 9.53 -1.28 2.44
CA GLU A 102 9.52 -2.62 1.85
C GLU A 102 9.89 -3.69 2.89
N CYS A 103 10.79 -3.38 3.83
CA CYS A 103 11.07 -4.27 4.94
C CYS A 103 9.89 -4.41 5.90
N VAL A 104 9.08 -3.37 6.09
CA VAL A 104 7.88 -3.41 6.93
C VAL A 104 6.71 -4.12 6.23
N GLY A 105 6.78 -4.32 4.91
CA GLY A 105 5.73 -4.98 4.14
C GLY A 105 4.52 -4.07 3.86
N VAL A 106 4.72 -2.76 3.85
CA VAL A 106 3.64 -1.77 3.68
C VAL A 106 3.00 -1.91 2.30
N HIS A 107 3.81 -2.11 1.26
CA HIS A 107 3.35 -2.26 -0.12
C HIS A 107 2.37 -3.41 -0.25
N GLU A 108 2.72 -4.56 0.30
CA GLU A 108 1.94 -5.79 0.28
C GLU A 108 0.61 -5.63 1.03
N VAL A 109 0.66 -4.99 2.20
CA VAL A 109 -0.52 -4.73 3.02
C VAL A 109 -1.48 -3.77 2.32
N VAL A 110 -0.97 -2.71 1.69
CA VAL A 110 -1.80 -1.77 0.90
C VAL A 110 -2.46 -2.52 -0.26
N PHE A 111 -1.69 -3.32 -0.98
CA PHE A 111 -2.16 -4.02 -2.16
C PHE A 111 -3.25 -5.06 -1.84
N VAL A 112 -3.01 -5.94 -0.86
CA VAL A 112 -4.01 -6.94 -0.43
C VAL A 112 -5.26 -6.26 0.14
N SER A 113 -5.09 -5.13 0.83
CA SER A 113 -6.21 -4.36 1.37
C SER A 113 -7.10 -3.81 0.28
N LEU A 114 -6.51 -3.29 -0.80
CA LEU A 114 -7.23 -2.79 -1.95
C LEU A 114 -7.99 -3.93 -2.67
N LEU A 115 -7.35 -5.08 -2.89
CA LEU A 115 -8.01 -6.26 -3.48
C LEU A 115 -9.23 -6.72 -2.67
N ILE A 116 -9.12 -6.76 -1.35
CA ILE A 116 -10.24 -7.08 -0.46
C ILE A 116 -11.32 -6.00 -0.50
N ALA A 117 -10.92 -4.73 -0.52
CA ALA A 117 -11.84 -3.59 -0.54
C ALA A 117 -12.70 -3.55 -1.80
N ILE A 118 -12.13 -3.84 -2.98
CA ILE A 118 -12.84 -3.83 -4.26
C ILE A 118 -13.67 -5.10 -4.51
N SER A 119 -13.40 -6.20 -3.79
CA SER A 119 -14.08 -7.48 -3.98
C SER A 119 -15.62 -7.32 -3.89
N PRO A 120 -16.39 -7.61 -4.95
CA PRO A 120 -17.81 -7.24 -4.99
C PRO A 120 -18.67 -8.16 -4.10
N GLY A 121 -19.78 -7.63 -3.58
CA GLY A 121 -20.78 -8.41 -2.86
C GLY A 121 -20.45 -8.84 -1.43
N VAL A 122 -19.19 -8.74 -0.99
CA VAL A 122 -18.75 -9.08 0.37
C VAL A 122 -19.10 -7.94 1.35
N PRO A 123 -19.72 -8.22 2.52
CA PRO A 123 -20.07 -7.20 3.50
C PRO A 123 -18.82 -6.53 4.11
N ARG A 124 -18.92 -5.24 4.45
CA ARG A 124 -17.80 -4.43 4.96
C ARG A 124 -17.13 -5.01 6.21
N SER A 125 -17.88 -5.64 7.11
CA SER A 125 -17.33 -6.27 8.31
C SER A 125 -16.40 -7.44 8.00
N LEU A 126 -16.74 -8.26 7.00
CA LEU A 126 -15.87 -9.37 6.56
C LEU A 126 -14.64 -8.84 5.82
N LYS A 127 -14.79 -7.76 5.03
CA LYS A 127 -13.66 -7.08 4.39
C LYS A 127 -12.64 -6.57 5.41
N VAL A 128 -13.08 -5.79 6.40
CA VAL A 128 -12.19 -5.25 7.44
C VAL A 128 -11.50 -6.36 8.23
N ARG A 129 -12.23 -7.41 8.62
CA ARG A 129 -11.63 -8.57 9.30
C ARG A 129 -10.60 -9.29 8.42
N GLY A 130 -10.87 -9.40 7.12
CA GLY A 130 -9.93 -9.95 6.14
C GLY A 130 -8.66 -9.14 6.03
N ILE A 131 -8.80 -7.81 5.90
CA ILE A 131 -7.68 -6.87 5.82
C ILE A 131 -6.79 -6.99 7.06
N ILE A 132 -7.36 -6.95 8.26
CA ILE A 132 -6.60 -7.06 9.51
C ILE A 132 -5.90 -8.42 9.59
N ALA A 133 -6.60 -9.51 9.26
CA ALA A 133 -6.02 -10.85 9.30
C ALA A 133 -4.85 -10.99 8.31
N MET A 134 -4.97 -10.45 7.09
CA MET A 134 -3.89 -10.53 6.10
C MET A 134 -2.73 -9.62 6.45
N ALA A 135 -2.98 -8.43 6.97
CA ALA A 135 -1.91 -7.55 7.43
C ALA A 135 -1.06 -8.22 8.51
N VAL A 136 -1.69 -8.85 9.51
CA VAL A 136 -0.98 -9.61 10.55
C VAL A 136 -0.24 -10.81 9.95
N ALA A 137 -0.88 -11.58 9.07
CA ALA A 137 -0.24 -12.75 8.46
C ALA A 137 0.98 -12.37 7.61
N LEU A 138 0.88 -11.31 6.81
CA LEU A 138 1.98 -10.78 6.00
C LEU A 138 3.11 -10.27 6.90
N GLN A 139 2.81 -9.53 7.98
CA GLN A 139 3.85 -9.08 8.93
C GLN A 139 4.60 -10.26 9.55
N MET A 140 3.90 -11.33 9.93
CA MET A 140 4.53 -12.52 10.52
C MET A 140 5.44 -13.24 9.51
N ILE A 141 5.00 -13.37 8.26
CA ILE A 141 5.81 -13.98 7.20
C ILE A 141 7.02 -13.10 6.87
N ASN A 142 6.82 -11.79 6.83
CA ASN A 142 7.85 -10.81 6.60
C ASN A 142 8.92 -10.83 7.71
N MET A 143 8.51 -10.92 8.97
CA MET A 143 9.42 -11.10 10.10
C MET A 143 10.18 -12.44 9.99
N ALA A 144 9.51 -13.52 9.58
CA ALA A 144 10.17 -14.80 9.32
C ALA A 144 11.22 -14.69 8.20
N ARG A 145 10.95 -13.95 7.11
CA ARG A 145 11.94 -13.64 6.06
C ARG A 145 13.16 -12.97 6.67
N LEU A 146 12.97 -11.91 7.47
CA LEU A 146 14.06 -11.16 8.09
C LEU A 146 14.92 -12.04 9.03
N LEU A 147 14.30 -12.93 9.80
CA LEU A 147 15.01 -13.86 10.68
C LEU A 147 15.81 -14.93 9.95
N VAL A 148 15.41 -15.31 8.74
CA VAL A 148 16.11 -16.32 7.92
C VAL A 148 17.35 -15.73 7.22
N LEU A 149 17.47 -14.40 7.11
CA LEU A 149 18.62 -13.77 6.47
C LEU A 149 19.95 -14.11 7.14
N TYR A 150 19.99 -14.03 8.47
CA TYR A 150 21.21 -14.32 9.23
C TYR A 150 21.74 -15.75 9.03
N PRO A 151 20.95 -16.83 9.25
CA PRO A 151 21.46 -18.18 9.05
C PRO A 151 21.86 -18.43 7.58
N LEU A 152 21.18 -17.84 6.60
CA LEU A 152 21.61 -17.95 5.20
C LEU A 152 22.99 -17.31 4.97
N ALA A 153 23.22 -16.11 5.49
CA ALA A 153 24.52 -15.44 5.41
C ALA A 153 25.62 -16.27 6.11
N VAL A 154 25.34 -16.78 7.31
CA VAL A 154 26.29 -17.64 8.04
C VAL A 154 26.60 -18.91 7.26
N THR A 155 25.61 -19.59 6.70
CA THR A 155 25.85 -20.83 5.93
C THR A 155 26.67 -20.60 4.67
N GLY A 156 26.44 -19.50 3.94
CA GLY A 156 27.26 -19.12 2.79
C GLY A 156 28.71 -18.85 3.18
N CYS A 157 28.92 -18.03 4.21
CA CYS A 157 30.25 -17.69 4.71
C CYS A 157 30.95 -18.80 5.50
N GLN A 158 30.25 -19.85 5.93
CA GLN A 158 30.88 -21.06 6.45
C GLN A 158 31.41 -21.97 5.34
N ALA A 159 30.77 -21.97 4.18
CA ALA A 159 31.21 -22.73 3.02
C ALA A 159 32.47 -22.14 2.38
N ASP A 160 32.60 -20.80 2.39
CA ASP A 160 33.78 -20.07 1.90
C ASP A 160 34.18 -18.92 2.85
N PRO A 161 34.91 -19.21 3.96
CA PRO A 161 35.20 -18.24 5.00
C PRO A 161 36.11 -17.10 4.55
N GLY A 162 35.66 -15.85 4.79
CA GLY A 162 36.43 -14.64 4.49
C GLY A 162 36.55 -14.30 3.01
N ALA A 163 35.78 -14.99 2.14
CA ALA A 163 35.65 -14.61 0.74
C ALA A 163 34.66 -13.44 0.59
N TYR A 164 35.01 -12.48 -0.27
CA TYR A 164 34.14 -11.37 -0.61
C TYR A 164 32.84 -11.87 -1.27
N GLY A 165 31.69 -11.47 -0.73
CA GLY A 165 30.37 -11.88 -1.24
C GLY A 165 29.92 -13.28 -0.78
N CYS A 166 30.51 -13.83 0.28
CA CYS A 166 30.08 -15.12 0.83
C CYS A 166 28.62 -15.13 1.34
N GLU A 167 28.05 -13.96 1.58
CA GLU A 167 26.65 -13.72 1.95
C GLU A 167 25.67 -13.74 0.77
N ASP A 168 26.12 -14.03 -0.45
CA ASP A 168 25.28 -14.14 -1.66
C ASP A 168 24.00 -14.98 -1.48
N PRO A 169 23.99 -16.13 -0.77
CA PRO A 169 22.76 -16.90 -0.53
C PRO A 169 21.69 -16.11 0.23
N MET A 170 22.08 -15.22 1.14
CA MET A 170 21.16 -14.34 1.87
C MET A 170 20.53 -13.33 0.90
N TRP A 171 21.35 -12.66 0.09
CA TRP A 171 20.88 -11.65 -0.86
C TRP A 171 20.00 -12.24 -1.94
N SER A 172 20.36 -13.41 -2.48
CA SER A 172 19.56 -14.12 -3.48
C SER A 172 18.19 -14.51 -2.93
N PHE A 173 18.10 -14.99 -1.68
CA PHE A 173 16.82 -15.27 -1.03
C PHE A 173 16.01 -13.98 -0.79
N HIS A 174 16.68 -12.91 -0.34
CA HIS A 174 16.02 -11.64 -0.08
C HIS A 174 15.42 -11.07 -1.37
N GLU A 175 16.20 -10.97 -2.46
CA GLU A 175 15.74 -10.50 -3.76
C GLU A 175 14.61 -11.38 -4.32
N PHE A 176 14.72 -12.71 -4.20
CA PHE A 176 13.65 -13.61 -4.62
C PHE A 176 12.32 -13.31 -3.92
N MET A 177 12.38 -13.09 -2.60
CA MET A 177 11.19 -12.79 -1.81
C MET A 177 10.56 -11.46 -2.21
N LEU A 178 11.37 -10.41 -2.41
CA LEU A 178 10.91 -9.09 -2.84
C LEU A 178 10.30 -9.14 -4.25
N ARG A 179 10.97 -9.82 -5.19
CA ARG A 179 10.59 -9.80 -6.59
C ARG A 179 9.40 -10.69 -6.92
N PHE A 180 9.27 -11.83 -6.25
CA PHE A 180 8.25 -12.84 -6.59
C PHE A 180 7.52 -13.41 -5.37
N GLY A 181 8.23 -13.61 -4.25
CA GLY A 181 7.70 -14.28 -3.07
C GLY A 181 6.45 -13.61 -2.52
N PHE A 182 6.52 -12.32 -2.22
CA PHE A 182 5.38 -11.60 -1.63
C PHE A 182 4.19 -11.48 -2.58
N MET A 183 4.40 -11.24 -3.87
CA MET A 183 3.31 -11.21 -4.85
C MET A 183 2.55 -12.55 -4.86
N LEU A 184 3.27 -13.67 -4.83
CA LEU A 184 2.67 -15.00 -4.78
C LEU A 184 1.88 -15.21 -3.47
N LEU A 185 2.44 -14.80 -2.33
CA LEU A 185 1.77 -14.88 -1.02
C LEU A 185 0.49 -14.05 -0.96
N ILE A 186 0.50 -12.83 -1.50
CA ILE A 186 -0.69 -11.97 -1.59
C ILE A 186 -1.77 -12.64 -2.44
N ILE A 187 -1.43 -13.11 -3.64
CA ILE A 187 -2.41 -13.71 -4.55
C ILE A 187 -3.03 -14.95 -3.91
N LEU A 188 -2.21 -15.84 -3.34
CA LEU A 188 -2.69 -17.03 -2.65
C LEU A 188 -3.51 -16.68 -1.40
N GLY A 189 -3.05 -15.75 -0.58
CA GLY A 189 -3.76 -15.29 0.62
C GLY A 189 -5.12 -14.68 0.28
N TRP A 190 -5.17 -13.84 -0.74
CA TRP A 190 -6.42 -13.26 -1.24
C TRP A 190 -7.36 -14.33 -1.79
N LEU A 191 -6.86 -15.29 -2.58
CA LEU A 191 -7.68 -16.41 -3.10
C LEU A 191 -8.26 -17.25 -1.97
N ILE A 192 -7.44 -17.63 -0.99
CA ILE A 192 -7.89 -18.39 0.19
C ILE A 192 -8.95 -17.61 0.94
N TRP A 193 -8.70 -16.33 1.23
CA TRP A 193 -9.66 -15.46 1.90
C TRP A 193 -10.97 -15.33 1.10
N PHE A 194 -10.90 -15.17 -0.22
CA PHE A 194 -12.06 -15.01 -1.10
C PHE A 194 -12.92 -16.29 -1.11
N VAL A 195 -12.30 -17.47 -1.13
CA VAL A 195 -13.00 -18.76 -1.05
C VAL A 195 -13.65 -18.95 0.33
N VAL A 196 -12.89 -18.73 1.40
CA VAL A 196 -13.37 -18.91 2.79
C VAL A 196 -14.50 -17.92 3.14
N SER A 197 -14.49 -16.72 2.57
CA SER A 197 -15.51 -15.69 2.81
C SER A 197 -16.79 -15.84 1.97
N ASP A 198 -16.98 -16.96 1.26
CA ASP A 198 -18.07 -17.17 0.29
C ASP A 198 -18.12 -16.04 -0.78
N GLY A 199 -16.95 -15.56 -1.21
CA GLY A 199 -16.83 -14.45 -2.15
C GLY A 199 -17.60 -14.69 -3.45
N ALA A 200 -17.59 -15.92 -3.97
CA ALA A 200 -18.33 -16.31 -5.17
C ALA A 200 -19.86 -16.32 -4.97
N GLY A 201 -20.35 -16.79 -3.82
CA GLY A 201 -21.79 -16.73 -3.49
C GLY A 201 -22.26 -15.29 -3.30
N HIS A 202 -21.44 -14.46 -2.65
CA HIS A 202 -21.66 -13.03 -2.50
C HIS A 202 -21.68 -12.28 -3.84
N LEU A 203 -20.73 -12.60 -4.73
CA LEU A 203 -20.65 -12.03 -6.07
C LEU A 203 -21.88 -12.39 -6.92
N ARG A 204 -22.27 -13.67 -6.97
CA ARG A 204 -23.47 -14.12 -7.70
C ARG A 204 -24.75 -13.46 -7.19
N ARG A 205 -24.89 -13.32 -5.86
CA ARG A 205 -26.03 -12.60 -5.25
C ARG A 205 -25.99 -11.11 -5.51
N HIS A 206 -24.82 -10.52 -5.73
CA HIS A 206 -24.67 -9.12 -6.09
C HIS A 206 -25.00 -8.89 -7.56
N GLN A 207 -24.49 -9.71 -8.47
CA GLN A 207 -24.80 -9.69 -9.91
C GLN A 207 -26.31 -9.83 -10.14
N ARG A 208 -26.96 -10.84 -9.55
CA ARG A 208 -28.43 -10.99 -9.61
C ARG A 208 -29.22 -9.80 -9.07
N ARG A 209 -28.66 -9.03 -8.13
CA ARG A 209 -29.30 -7.81 -7.61
C ARG A 209 -29.08 -6.61 -8.53
N MET A 210 -27.95 -6.55 -9.22
CA MET A 210 -27.66 -5.51 -10.21
C MET A 210 -28.47 -5.72 -11.49
N GLU A 211 -28.55 -6.95 -11.99
CA GLU A 211 -29.40 -7.32 -13.14
C GLU A 211 -30.87 -6.96 -12.91
N LYS A 212 -31.37 -7.15 -11.68
CA LYS A 212 -32.74 -6.78 -11.31
C LYS A 212 -32.98 -5.28 -11.13
N ARG A 213 -31.94 -4.47 -11.03
CA ARG A 213 -32.05 -3.03 -10.70
C ARG A 213 -32.06 -2.09 -11.90
N GLY A 214 -31.89 -2.60 -13.12
CA GLY A 214 -31.88 -1.78 -14.34
C GLY A 214 -30.73 -0.76 -14.39
N PRO A 215 -30.63 0.05 -15.45
CA PRO A 215 -29.67 1.15 -15.51
C PRO A 215 -30.06 2.23 -14.50
N VAL A 216 -29.07 2.72 -13.76
CA VAL A 216 -29.28 3.66 -12.65
C VAL A 216 -28.47 4.92 -12.92
N GLN A 217 -29.14 6.06 -13.03
CA GLN A 217 -28.49 7.34 -13.26
C GLN A 217 -27.99 7.88 -11.91
N ARG A 218 -26.70 8.23 -11.84
CA ARG A 218 -26.08 8.79 -10.63
C ARG A 218 -25.94 10.29 -10.78
N ARG A 219 -26.64 11.07 -9.95
CA ARG A 219 -26.46 12.51 -9.85
C ARG A 219 -25.70 12.86 -8.58
N LEU A 220 -24.75 13.79 -8.71
CA LEU A 220 -24.05 14.40 -7.59
C LEU A 220 -24.94 15.54 -7.07
N ALA A 221 -25.41 15.42 -5.83
CA ALA A 221 -26.21 16.45 -5.15
C ALA A 221 -25.51 16.89 -3.87
N VAL A 222 -25.61 18.17 -3.53
CA VAL A 222 -25.10 18.69 -2.24
C VAL A 222 -26.08 18.31 -1.14
N ARG A 223 -25.58 17.81 -0.02
CA ARG A 223 -26.41 17.27 1.06
C ARG A 223 -27.06 18.41 1.87
N GLU A 224 -28.38 18.53 1.83
CA GLU A 224 -29.12 19.58 2.56
C GLU A 224 -29.11 19.40 4.10
N SER A 225 -28.97 18.16 4.60
CA SER A 225 -28.88 17.89 6.04
C SER A 225 -27.72 16.96 6.40
N LEU A 226 -26.85 17.46 7.28
CA LEU A 226 -25.67 16.75 7.76
C LEU A 226 -26.00 15.91 8.99
N SER A 227 -25.80 14.59 8.89
CA SER A 227 -25.82 13.67 10.05
C SER A 227 -24.72 14.04 11.06
N SER A 228 -24.91 13.75 12.36
CA SER A 228 -23.90 14.01 13.40
C SER A 228 -22.52 13.41 13.07
N ARG A 229 -22.48 12.24 12.40
CA ARG A 229 -21.21 11.63 11.93
C ARG A 229 -20.56 12.43 10.79
N SER A 230 -21.35 12.98 9.87
CA SER A 230 -20.86 13.83 8.79
C SER A 230 -20.37 15.19 9.31
N LYS A 231 -21.01 15.74 10.36
CA LYS A 231 -20.52 16.95 11.03
C LYS A 231 -19.16 16.72 11.70
N ALA A 232 -18.99 15.58 12.37
CA ALA A 232 -17.70 15.20 12.96
C ALA A 232 -16.61 15.03 11.88
N ALA A 233 -16.90 14.32 10.79
CA ALA A 233 -15.97 14.16 9.67
C ALA A 233 -15.60 15.49 9.01
N LEU A 234 -16.56 16.41 8.86
CA LEU A 234 -16.33 17.75 8.33
C LEU A 234 -15.43 18.58 9.26
N ALA A 235 -15.65 18.53 10.57
CA ALA A 235 -14.83 19.23 11.55
C ALA A 235 -13.37 18.73 11.54
N VAL A 236 -13.17 17.41 11.50
CA VAL A 236 -11.83 16.80 11.39
C VAL A 236 -11.19 17.17 10.06
N GLY A 237 -11.94 17.11 8.95
CA GLY A 237 -11.42 17.46 7.63
C GLY A 237 -10.98 18.92 7.53
N LEU A 238 -11.79 19.85 8.05
CA LEU A 238 -11.44 21.27 8.11
C LEU A 238 -10.23 21.53 9.01
N LEU A 239 -10.12 20.81 10.14
CA LEU A 239 -8.98 20.93 11.04
C LEU A 239 -7.68 20.46 10.36
N LEU A 240 -7.69 19.28 9.71
CA LEU A 240 -6.53 18.78 8.96
C LEU A 240 -6.13 19.74 7.84
N ALA A 241 -7.09 20.26 7.08
CA ALA A 241 -6.80 21.24 6.04
C ALA A 241 -6.23 22.55 6.61
N ALA A 242 -6.74 23.02 7.76
CA ALA A 242 -6.24 24.22 8.41
C ALA A 242 -4.81 24.04 8.96
N VAL A 243 -4.51 22.89 9.55
CA VAL A 243 -3.15 22.57 10.05
C VAL A 243 -2.17 22.49 8.89
N GLY A 244 -2.48 21.74 7.83
CA GLY A 244 -1.60 21.65 6.66
C GLY A 244 -1.39 23.00 5.97
N MET A 245 -2.44 23.81 5.85
CA MET A 245 -2.32 25.19 5.33
C MET A 245 -1.47 26.07 6.25
N TYR A 246 -1.61 25.93 7.57
CA TYR A 246 -0.84 26.70 8.54
C TYR A 246 0.64 26.38 8.46
N THR A 247 1.01 25.09 8.45
CA THR A 247 2.40 24.64 8.30
C THR A 247 3.04 25.17 7.02
N LEU A 248 2.33 25.17 5.89
CA LEU A 248 2.90 25.63 4.62
C LEU A 248 2.97 27.16 4.45
N ALA A 249 2.08 27.92 5.10
CA ALA A 249 1.94 29.35 4.86
C ALA A 249 2.38 30.25 6.02
N PHE A 250 2.36 29.76 7.25
CA PHE A 250 2.50 30.59 8.45
C PHE A 250 3.47 30.05 9.49
N ASP A 251 3.93 28.81 9.36
CA ASP A 251 4.91 28.25 10.29
C ASP A 251 6.33 28.74 9.96
N ASP A 252 6.94 29.43 10.93
CA ASP A 252 8.26 30.04 10.76
C ASP A 252 9.37 28.99 10.72
N GLU A 253 9.20 27.87 11.43
CA GLU A 253 10.14 26.73 11.43
C GLU A 253 10.12 26.02 10.07
N ALA A 254 8.94 25.64 9.57
CA ALA A 254 8.80 25.12 8.20
C ALA A 254 9.35 26.07 7.13
N ARG A 255 9.14 27.38 7.29
CA ARG A 255 9.66 28.39 6.37
C ARG A 255 11.19 28.50 6.42
N GLN A 256 11.79 28.28 7.59
CA GLN A 256 13.24 28.25 7.72
C GLN A 256 13.83 27.04 6.99
N HIS A 257 13.32 25.84 7.23
CA HIS A 257 13.78 24.62 6.53
C HIS A 257 13.60 24.73 5.02
N LYS A 258 12.50 25.35 4.55
CA LYS A 258 12.32 25.66 3.13
C LYS A 258 13.47 26.49 2.55
N LEU A 259 13.82 27.59 3.22
CA LEU A 259 14.86 28.51 2.74
C LEU A 259 16.25 27.88 2.78
N GLU A 260 16.52 27.04 3.78
CA GLU A 260 17.77 26.29 3.90
C GLU A 260 17.87 25.19 2.83
N ALA A 261 16.77 24.49 2.55
CA ALA A 261 16.69 23.50 1.47
C ALA A 261 16.87 24.13 0.07
N GLU A 262 16.21 25.26 -0.21
CA GLU A 262 16.38 26.02 -1.47
C GLU A 262 17.83 26.53 -1.64
N GLY A 263 18.51 26.85 -0.54
CA GLY A 263 19.94 27.21 -0.55
C GLY A 263 20.90 26.05 -0.82
N CYS A 264 20.39 24.81 -0.79
CA CYS A 264 21.15 23.57 -0.95
C CYS A 264 20.88 22.87 -2.30
N GLU A 265 20.05 23.47 -3.16
CA GLU A 265 19.81 22.98 -4.52
C GLU A 265 21.17 22.94 -5.27
N ASP A 266 21.55 21.76 -5.79
CA ASP A 266 22.83 21.44 -6.44
C ASP A 266 24.09 21.26 -5.56
N VAL A 267 23.97 21.29 -4.22
CA VAL A 267 25.11 21.08 -3.30
C VAL A 267 25.11 19.68 -2.70
N ILE A 268 26.06 18.82 -3.13
CA ILE A 268 26.20 17.47 -2.57
C ILE A 268 26.99 17.53 -1.25
N SER A 269 26.27 17.60 -0.13
CA SER A 269 26.85 17.46 1.21
C SER A 269 25.86 16.80 2.19
N ALA A 270 26.38 16.14 3.23
CA ALA A 270 25.55 15.51 4.26
C ALA A 270 24.70 16.50 5.08
N ALA A 271 25.12 17.76 5.16
CA ALA A 271 24.34 18.82 5.80
C ALA A 271 23.18 19.24 4.89
N CYS A 272 23.44 19.49 3.60
CA CYS A 272 22.40 19.84 2.65
C CYS A 272 21.38 18.72 2.41
N GLY A 273 21.83 17.46 2.40
CA GLY A 273 20.92 16.32 2.30
C GLY A 273 19.92 16.24 3.47
N ARG A 274 20.30 16.74 4.66
CA ARG A 274 19.41 16.77 5.82
C ARG A 274 18.35 17.86 5.71
N GLU A 275 18.74 19.08 5.34
CA GLU A 275 17.79 20.20 5.23
C GLU A 275 16.81 20.02 4.06
N LEU A 276 17.28 19.51 2.91
CA LEU A 276 16.42 19.13 1.79
C LEU A 276 15.37 18.09 2.21
N HIS A 277 15.79 17.12 3.00
CA HIS A 277 14.93 16.04 3.49
C HIS A 277 13.92 16.52 4.53
N GLU A 278 14.35 17.35 5.49
CA GLU A 278 13.46 17.92 6.51
C GLU A 278 12.35 18.76 5.88
N TRP A 279 12.68 19.56 4.86
CA TRP A 279 11.68 20.30 4.10
C TRP A 279 10.72 19.40 3.31
N ASP A 280 11.23 18.33 2.69
CA ASP A 280 10.40 17.37 1.98
C ASP A 280 9.42 16.66 2.94
N ASP A 281 9.87 16.32 4.15
CA ASP A 281 9.03 15.70 5.17
C ASP A 281 7.91 16.64 5.64
N ILE A 282 8.29 17.86 6.04
CA ILE A 282 7.35 18.90 6.50
C ILE A 282 6.31 19.21 5.41
N SER A 283 6.76 19.43 4.17
CA SER A 283 5.90 19.81 3.06
C SER A 283 4.99 18.66 2.62
N GLY A 284 5.51 17.44 2.59
CA GLY A 284 4.77 16.22 2.28
C GLY A 284 3.68 15.92 3.29
N ILE A 285 3.97 15.98 4.59
CA ILE A 285 2.98 15.82 5.67
C ILE A 285 1.87 16.86 5.54
N ALA A 286 2.22 18.13 5.34
CA ALA A 286 1.25 19.22 5.24
C ALA A 286 0.34 19.08 4.00
N LEU A 287 0.89 18.70 2.85
CA LEU A 287 0.12 18.44 1.63
C LEU A 287 -0.85 17.26 1.79
N ARG A 288 -0.42 16.18 2.45
CA ARG A 288 -1.27 15.02 2.75
C ARG A 288 -2.42 15.40 3.68
N GLN A 289 -2.18 16.22 4.70
CA GLN A 289 -3.22 16.72 5.60
C GLN A 289 -4.25 17.58 4.85
N LEU A 290 -3.80 18.40 3.89
CA LEU A 290 -4.69 19.15 2.99
C LEU A 290 -5.55 18.24 2.12
N LEU A 291 -4.95 17.22 1.48
CA LEU A 291 -5.68 16.27 0.63
C LEU A 291 -6.68 15.44 1.42
N LEU A 292 -6.29 14.91 2.59
CA LEU A 292 -7.20 14.20 3.50
C LEU A 292 -8.32 15.11 3.99
N GLY A 293 -7.98 16.32 4.39
CA GLY A 293 -8.95 17.32 4.83
C GLY A 293 -9.98 17.62 3.74
N ALA A 294 -9.52 17.91 2.52
CA ALA A 294 -10.38 18.17 1.36
C ALA A 294 -11.26 16.98 0.99
N SER A 295 -10.72 15.76 1.02
CA SER A 295 -11.48 14.54 0.72
C SER A 295 -12.57 14.27 1.76
N LEU A 296 -12.29 14.45 3.05
CA LEU A 296 -13.28 14.31 4.14
C LEU A 296 -14.38 15.37 4.03
N VAL A 297 -14.03 16.61 3.70
CA VAL A 297 -15.00 17.69 3.44
C VAL A 297 -15.88 17.34 2.24
N GLY A 298 -15.28 16.86 1.14
CA GLY A 298 -16.01 16.41 -0.05
C GLY A 298 -16.99 15.28 0.26
N ILE A 299 -16.55 14.23 0.97
CA ILE A 299 -17.40 13.10 1.37
C ILE A 299 -18.51 13.54 2.33
N ALA A 300 -18.25 14.50 3.22
CA ALA A 300 -19.24 14.99 4.16
C ALA A 300 -20.34 15.83 3.50
N THR A 301 -19.99 16.58 2.46
CA THR A 301 -20.86 17.57 1.78
C THR A 301 -21.59 17.01 0.56
N VAL A 302 -21.01 16.04 -0.15
CA VAL A 302 -21.58 15.48 -1.37
C VAL A 302 -22.40 14.22 -1.07
N ARG A 303 -23.58 14.13 -1.66
CA ARG A 303 -24.43 12.93 -1.69
C ARG A 303 -24.48 12.40 -3.13
N LEU A 304 -24.29 11.10 -3.28
CA LEU A 304 -24.62 10.39 -4.53
C LEU A 304 -26.11 10.03 -4.48
N GLU A 305 -26.90 10.70 -5.29
CA GLU A 305 -28.28 10.33 -5.55
C GLU A 305 -28.33 9.36 -6.73
N VAL A 306 -29.07 8.30 -6.53
CA VAL A 306 -29.06 7.09 -7.35
C VAL A 306 -30.50 6.91 -7.77
N GLU A 307 -30.85 7.49 -8.92
CA GLU A 307 -32.19 7.39 -9.49
C GLU A 307 -32.27 6.17 -10.40
N ALA A 308 -33.25 5.30 -10.16
CA ALA A 308 -33.56 4.24 -11.11
C ALA A 308 -34.11 4.89 -12.38
N VAL A 309 -33.59 4.51 -13.54
CA VAL A 309 -34.18 4.94 -14.81
C VAL A 309 -35.50 4.18 -14.95
N ASP A 310 -36.63 4.86 -14.71
CA ASP A 310 -37.95 4.31 -15.03
C ASP A 310 -38.01 4.12 -16.54
N THR A 311 -38.05 2.85 -16.96
CA THR A 311 -38.11 2.47 -18.37
C THR A 311 -39.57 2.34 -18.83
N ASP A 312 -40.42 3.29 -18.44
CA ASP A 312 -41.83 3.38 -18.89
C ASP A 312 -42.12 4.79 -19.44
N ALA A 313 -41.45 5.12 -20.54
CA ALA A 313 -41.78 6.27 -21.38
C ALA A 313 -41.51 5.94 -22.86
N SER A 314 -42.04 4.81 -23.34
CA SER A 314 -42.13 4.53 -24.78
C SER A 314 -43.34 3.68 -25.15
N THR A 315 -44.51 4.00 -24.61
CA THR A 315 -45.81 3.55 -25.18
C THR A 315 -46.87 4.62 -24.95
N SER A 316 -46.69 5.80 -25.53
CA SER A 316 -47.77 6.75 -25.77
C SER A 316 -47.33 7.69 -26.89
N GLU A 317 -47.52 7.25 -28.13
CA GLU A 317 -47.71 8.07 -29.34
C GLU A 317 -47.60 7.16 -30.58
N GLU A 318 -48.64 6.37 -30.84
CA GLU A 318 -49.09 6.09 -32.20
C GLU A 318 -50.64 6.20 -32.15
N GLU A 319 -51.12 7.39 -32.47
CA GLU A 319 -52.42 7.59 -33.13
C GLU A 319 -52.34 7.10 -34.58
#